data_AF-A0A392NLU4-F1
#
_entry.id   AF-A0A392NLU4-F1
#
_cell.length_a   1.000
_cell.length_b   1.000
_cell.length_c   1.000
_cell.angle_alpha   90.00
_cell.angle_beta   90.00
_cell.angle_gamma   90.00
#
_symmetry.space_group_name_H-M   'P 1'
#
loop_
_entity.id
_entity.type
_entity.pdbx_description
1 polymer ?
#
loop_
_entity_poly.entity_id
_entity_poly.type
_entity_poly.pdbx_seq_one_letter_code
_entity_poly.pdbx_strand_id
1 'polypeptide(L)'
;VLCQNGTLDPNKVKGKIVLCLRGINARVDKGEQALLAGAVGMVLANDVTTGNEILADPHVLPASHINFSDGVDVFKYINST
;
A
#
# COMPACT_ATOMS: atom_id res chain seq x y z
N VAL A 1 -6.77 -0.52 -3.15
CA VAL A 1 -6.30 -1.78 -3.80
C VAL A 1 -5.54 -2.60 -2.77
N LEU A 2 -5.69 -3.93 -2.74
CA LEU A 2 -5.01 -4.78 -1.76
C LEU A 2 -3.55 -5.11 -2.12
N CYS A 3 -3.10 -4.82 -3.34
CA CYS A 3 -1.75 -5.13 -3.83
C CYS A 3 -1.44 -6.63 -3.68
N GLN A 4 -2.34 -7.45 -4.21
CA GLN A 4 -2.16 -8.90 -4.28
C GLN A 4 -1.37 -9.27 -5.53
N ASN A 5 -0.81 -10.48 -5.53
CA ASN A 5 -0.09 -11.03 -6.67
C ASN A 5 -0.91 -10.90 -7.97
N GLY A 6 -0.27 -10.36 -9.01
CA GLY A 6 -0.86 -10.19 -10.34
C GLY A 6 -1.96 -9.14 -10.46
N THR A 7 -2.27 -8.37 -9.40
CA THR A 7 -3.39 -7.39 -9.44
C THR A 7 -2.97 -5.96 -9.80
N LEU A 8 -1.67 -5.65 -9.74
CA LEU A 8 -1.15 -4.33 -10.09
C LEU A 8 -0.83 -4.26 -11.58
N ASP A 9 -1.33 -3.23 -12.24
CA ASP A 9 -0.98 -2.91 -13.64
C ASP A 9 0.39 -2.23 -13.69
N PRO A 10 1.44 -2.88 -14.23
CA PRO A 10 2.79 -2.32 -14.26
C PRO A 10 2.88 -0.97 -14.97
N ASN A 11 2.04 -0.73 -15.98
CA ASN A 11 2.04 0.53 -16.72
C ASN A 11 1.54 1.70 -15.85
N LYS A 12 0.71 1.41 -14.84
CA LYS A 12 0.18 2.44 -13.93
C LYS A 12 1.07 2.68 -12.74
N VAL A 13 1.79 1.66 -12.26
CA VAL A 13 2.56 1.73 -11.02
C VAL A 13 4.05 2.00 -11.21
N LYS A 14 4.62 1.71 -12.39
CA LYS A 14 6.06 1.86 -12.63
C LYS A 14 6.54 3.28 -12.31
N GLY A 15 7.55 3.38 -11.44
CA GLY A 15 8.14 4.66 -11.04
C GLY A 15 7.33 5.45 -10.00
N LYS A 16 6.27 4.89 -9.42
CA LYS A 16 5.38 5.59 -8.48
C LYS A 16 5.44 5.02 -7.06
N ILE A 17 4.96 5.81 -6.11
CA ILE A 17 4.57 5.34 -4.78
C ILE A 17 3.13 4.84 -4.87
N VAL A 18 2.88 3.60 -4.43
CA VAL A 18 1.53 2.99 -4.49
C VAL A 18 0.88 2.96 -3.11
N LEU A 19 -0.43 3.21 -3.07
CA LEU A 19 -1.23 3.05 -1.85
C LEU A 19 -1.89 1.67 -1.84
N CYS A 20 -1.53 0.85 -0.85
CA CYS A 20 -2.06 -0.48 -0.62
C CYS A 20 -2.92 -0.50 0.63
N LEU A 21 -4.05 -1.21 0.58
CA LEU A 21 -4.92 -1.42 1.74
C LEU A 21 -4.51 -2.71 2.46
N ARG A 22 -4.46 -2.67 3.78
CA ARG A 22 -4.27 -3.85 4.63
C ARG A 22 -5.44 -4.82 4.50
N GLY A 23 -5.15 -6.11 4.62
CA GLY A 23 -6.13 -7.19 4.53
C GLY A 23 -5.64 -8.32 3.63
N ILE A 24 -6.36 -9.44 3.65
CA ILE A 24 -6.14 -10.70 2.88
C ILE A 24 -4.70 -11.23 2.87
N ASN A 25 -3.78 -10.61 2.13
CA ASN A 25 -2.37 -11.02 2.06
C ASN A 25 -1.49 -10.30 3.09
N ALA A 26 -0.31 -10.87 3.36
CA ALA A 26 0.63 -10.34 4.34
C ALA A 26 1.09 -8.92 3.98
N ARG A 27 1.36 -8.10 5.00
CA ARG A 27 1.77 -6.70 4.81
C ARG A 27 3.06 -6.59 3.99
N VAL A 28 4.04 -7.44 4.29
CA VAL A 28 5.32 -7.50 3.56
C VAL A 28 5.15 -7.97 2.11
N ASP A 29 4.31 -8.99 1.88
CA ASP A 29 4.01 -9.50 0.52
C ASP A 29 3.46 -8.38 -0.38
N LYS A 30 2.59 -7.49 0.13
CA LYS A 30 2.11 -6.32 -0.64
C LYS A 30 3.25 -5.45 -1.15
N GLY A 31 4.30 -5.27 -0.34
CA GLY A 31 5.51 -4.56 -0.73
C GLY A 31 6.23 -5.30 -1.86
N GLU A 32 6.44 -6.60 -1.72
CA GLU A 32 7.05 -7.41 -2.78
C GLU A 32 6.28 -7.31 -4.11
N GLN A 33 4.95 -7.42 -4.09
CA GLN A 33 4.13 -7.28 -5.29
C GLN A 33 4.23 -5.88 -5.90
N ALA A 34 4.29 -4.83 -5.07
CA ALA A 34 4.50 -3.46 -5.54
C ALA A 34 5.87 -3.30 -6.23
N LEU A 35 6.94 -3.84 -5.64
CA LEU A 35 8.28 -3.81 -6.23
C LEU A 35 8.33 -4.55 -7.57
N LEU A 36 7.78 -5.77 -7.62
CA LEU A 36 7.72 -6.59 -8.84
C LEU A 36 6.96 -5.89 -9.97
N ALA A 37 5.92 -5.13 -9.65
CA ALA A 37 5.18 -4.34 -10.63
C ALA A 37 5.90 -3.03 -11.04
N GLY A 38 7.02 -2.69 -10.40
CA GLY A 38 7.89 -1.56 -10.74
C GLY A 38 7.65 -0.29 -9.91
N ALA A 39 6.90 -0.37 -8.81
CA ALA A 39 6.76 0.75 -7.87
C ALA A 39 8.10 1.08 -7.20
N VAL A 40 8.30 2.35 -6.84
CA VAL A 40 9.49 2.84 -6.13
C VAL A 40 9.26 3.04 -4.63
N GLY A 41 8.00 2.94 -4.19
CA GLY A 41 7.58 3.12 -2.81
C GLY A 41 6.19 2.55 -2.55
N MET A 42 5.85 2.32 -1.28
CA MET A 42 4.52 1.86 -0.88
C MET A 42 4.05 2.59 0.38
N VAL A 43 2.79 3.00 0.40
CA VAL A 43 2.08 3.36 1.63
C VAL A 43 1.08 2.25 1.91
N LEU A 44 1.13 1.68 3.10
CA LEU A 44 0.16 0.70 3.57
C LEU A 44 -0.85 1.40 4.47
N ALA A 45 -2.12 1.49 4.05
CA ALA A 45 -3.21 2.00 4.85
C ALA A 45 -3.97 0.87 5.55
N ASN A 46 -4.30 1.06 6.82
CA ASN A 46 -5.22 0.15 7.52
C ASN A 46 -6.63 0.19 6.95
N ASP A 47 -7.34 -0.92 7.10
CA ASP A 47 -8.78 -0.97 6.92
C ASP A 47 -9.50 -0.58 8.22
N VAL A 48 -10.83 -0.51 8.18
CA VAL A 48 -11.66 -0.11 9.32
C VAL A 48 -11.48 -1.04 10.53
N THR A 49 -11.22 -2.33 10.30
CA THR A 49 -11.11 -3.32 11.38
C THR A 49 -9.78 -3.26 12.12
N THR A 50 -8.72 -2.76 11.46
CA THR A 50 -7.37 -2.62 12.05
C THR A 50 -7.07 -1.21 12.53
N GLY A 51 -7.89 -0.22 12.16
CA GLY A 51 -7.96 1.09 12.80
C GLY A 51 -6.60 1.77 12.96
N ASN A 52 -6.19 2.02 14.20
CA ASN A 52 -4.97 2.76 14.55
C ASN A 52 -3.73 1.87 14.78
N GLU A 53 -3.80 0.56 14.53
CA GLU A 53 -2.66 -0.33 14.75
C GLU A 53 -1.55 -0.07 13.73
N ILE A 54 -0.38 0.35 14.20
CA ILE A 54 0.82 0.52 13.37
C ILE A 54 1.85 -0.53 13.74
N LEU A 55 2.35 -1.26 12.75
CA LEU A 55 3.37 -2.29 12.92
C LEU A 55 4.57 -1.97 12.03
N ALA A 56 5.76 -2.05 12.59
CA ALA A 56 7.00 -1.82 11.86
C ALA A 56 7.49 -3.13 11.23
N ASP A 57 6.98 -3.45 10.04
CA ASP A 57 7.47 -4.59 9.27
C ASP A 57 8.65 -4.20 8.36
N PRO A 58 9.65 -5.08 8.20
CA PRO A 58 10.71 -4.86 7.23
C PRO A 58 10.20 -5.12 5.81
N HIS A 59 10.05 -4.05 5.01
CA HIS A 59 9.65 -4.13 3.61
C HIS A 59 10.85 -4.16 2.65
N VAL A 60 10.66 -4.77 1.47
CA VAL A 60 11.68 -4.89 0.41
C VAL A 60 11.90 -3.61 -0.42
N LEU A 61 11.11 -2.56 -0.14
CA LEU A 61 11.18 -1.26 -0.77
C LEU A 61 10.78 -0.19 0.27
N PRO A 62 11.07 1.12 0.05
CA PRO A 62 10.67 2.18 0.97
C PRO A 62 9.17 2.17 1.24
N ALA A 63 8.78 1.88 2.49
CA ALA A 63 7.39 1.75 2.86
C ALA A 63 7.06 2.44 4.19
N SER A 64 5.82 2.92 4.31
CA SER A 64 5.26 3.46 5.55
C SER A 64 3.87 2.88 5.80
N HIS A 65 3.60 2.53 7.06
CA HIS A 65 2.30 2.02 7.51
C HIS A 65 1.55 3.14 8.23
N ILE A 66 0.35 3.45 7.76
CA ILE A 66 -0.52 4.49 8.31
C ILE A 66 -1.84 3.92 8.83
N ASN A 67 -2.46 4.65 9.76
CA ASN A 67 -3.73 4.26 10.36
C ASN A 67 -4.89 4.41 9.36
N PHE A 68 -6.09 3.99 9.79
CA PHE A 68 -7.29 4.06 8.97
C PHE A 68 -7.66 5.51 8.58
N SER A 69 -7.62 6.44 9.54
CA SER A 69 -8.01 7.84 9.32
C SER A 69 -7.11 8.52 8.28
N ASP A 70 -5.79 8.39 8.44
CA ASP A 70 -4.81 8.90 7.50
C ASP A 70 -4.97 8.21 6.13
N GLY A 71 -5.22 6.90 6.14
CA GLY A 71 -5.52 6.12 4.94
C GLY A 71 -6.68 6.70 4.14
N VAL A 72 -7.79 7.02 4.81
CA VAL A 72 -8.97 7.66 4.20
C VAL A 72 -8.59 9.01 3.57
N ASP A 73 -7.77 9.82 4.24
CA ASP A 73 -7.40 11.13 3.74
C ASP A 73 -6.43 11.05 2.55
N VAL A 74 -5.47 10.13 2.57
CA VAL A 74 -4.61 9.85 1.41
C VAL A 74 -5.43 9.32 0.22
N PHE A 75 -6.41 8.44 0.44
CA PHE A 75 -7.31 7.97 -0.62
C PHE A 75 -8.14 9.11 -1.22
N LYS A 76 -8.65 10.03 -0.40
CA LYS A 76 -9.35 11.22 -0.89
C LYS A 76 -8.45 12.10 -1.76
N TYR A 77 -7.22 12.35 -1.32
CA TYR A 77 -6.24 13.14 -2.06
C TYR A 77 -5.91 12.53 -3.43
N ILE A 78 -5.70 11.21 -3.49
CA ILE A 78 -5.44 10.50 -4.76
C ILE A 78 -6.62 10.63 -5.71
N ASN A 79 -7.87 10.62 -5.21
CA ASN A 79 -9.07 10.70 -6.03
C ASN A 79 -9.48 12.14 -6.42
N SER A 80 -8.86 13.16 -5.82
CA SER A 80 -9.14 14.57 -6.14
C SER A 80 -8.22 15.17 -7.20
N THR A 81 -7.31 14.37 -7.76
CA THR A 81 -6.28 14.80 -8.71
C THR A 81 -6.30 13.92 -9.93
#